data_AF-A0A673FEZ2-F1
#
_entry.id   AF-A0A673FEZ2-F1
#
_cell.length_a   1.000
_cell.length_b   1.000
_cell.length_c   1.000
_cell.angle_alpha   90.00
_cell.angle_beta   90.00
_cell.angle_gamma   90.00
#
_symmetry.space_group_name_H-M   'P 1'
#
loop_
_entity.id
_entity.type
_entity.pdbx_description
1 polymer ?
#
loop_
_entity_poly.entity_id
_entity_poly.type
_entity_poly.pdbx_seq_one_letter_code
_entity_poly.pdbx_strand_id
1 'polypeptide(L)'
;MCIYVYVCMCMYIYMYVYVYIYVCVYIYMYMCMCIYIYIYEKDLIPKLFKVLAVRFENQRGGYTRMARIPNRENLDRASMAVLEYKGNPFPPLFPMKRVSELNLLNQLVWYTLPSHLTLLKCIQYEQCNRNVLN
;
A
#
# COMPACT_ATOMS: atom_id res chain seq x y z
N MET A 1 31.32 33.54 -50.82
CA MET A 1 30.87 32.20 -51.24
C MET A 1 31.12 31.13 -50.18
N CYS A 2 32.36 30.94 -49.68
CA CYS A 2 32.68 29.87 -48.72
C CYS A 2 31.96 29.98 -47.36
N ILE A 3 31.80 31.19 -46.82
CA ILE A 3 31.13 31.42 -45.52
C ILE A 3 29.64 31.05 -45.60
N TYR A 4 28.98 31.35 -46.72
CA TYR A 4 27.56 31.08 -46.92
C TYR A 4 27.26 29.57 -47.02
N VAL A 5 28.14 28.82 -47.70
CA VAL A 5 28.06 27.36 -47.78
C VAL A 5 28.25 26.73 -46.40
N TYR A 6 29.22 27.20 -45.61
CA TYR A 6 29.43 26.69 -44.25
C TYR A 6 28.21 26.93 -43.34
N VAL A 7 27.65 28.15 -43.35
CA VAL A 7 26.43 28.46 -42.59
C VAL A 7 25.25 27.58 -43.02
N CYS A 8 25.05 27.38 -44.32
CA CYS A 8 23.97 26.53 -44.83
C CYS A 8 24.13 25.05 -44.40
N MET A 9 25.35 24.52 -44.44
CA MET A 9 25.64 23.16 -44.00
C MET A 9 25.45 23.01 -42.47
N CYS A 10 25.87 24.00 -41.68
CA CYS A 10 25.67 24.00 -40.23
C CYS A 10 24.18 24.02 -39.84
N MET A 11 23.36 24.84 -40.51
CA MET A 11 21.91 24.88 -40.26
C MET A 11 21.22 23.56 -40.63
N TYR A 12 21.64 22.94 -41.73
CA TYR A 12 21.13 21.63 -42.14
C TYR A 12 21.46 20.54 -41.12
N ILE A 13 22.71 20.50 -40.64
CA ILE A 13 23.14 19.53 -39.62
C ILE A 13 22.38 19.77 -38.31
N TYR A 14 22.21 21.03 -37.88
CA TYR A 14 21.48 21.35 -36.65
C TYR A 14 20.00 20.91 -36.74
N MET A 15 19.34 21.20 -37.86
CA MET A 15 17.95 20.77 -38.07
C MET A 15 17.83 19.24 -38.07
N TYR A 16 18.75 18.53 -38.75
CA TYR A 16 18.75 17.08 -38.78
C TYR A 16 18.95 16.46 -37.40
N VAL A 17 19.91 16.97 -36.62
CA VAL A 17 20.16 16.53 -35.25
C VAL A 17 18.94 16.80 -34.35
N TYR A 18 18.31 17.97 -34.47
CA TYR A 18 17.12 18.31 -33.68
C TYR A 18 15.94 17.37 -33.99
N VAL A 19 15.67 17.12 -35.28
CA VAL A 19 14.60 16.19 -35.70
C VAL A 19 14.91 14.77 -35.24
N TYR A 20 16.16 14.32 -35.38
CA TYR A 20 16.58 13.00 -34.92
C TYR A 20 16.39 12.85 -33.40
N ILE A 21 16.83 13.83 -32.60
CA ILE A 21 16.64 13.82 -31.15
C ILE A 21 15.14 13.79 -30.81
N TYR A 22 14.32 14.61 -31.46
CA TYR A 22 12.87 14.64 -31.20
C TYR A 22 12.20 13.30 -31.51
N VAL A 23 12.51 12.71 -32.67
CA VAL A 23 11.99 11.39 -33.06
C VAL A 23 12.47 10.30 -32.11
N CYS A 24 13.74 10.30 -31.71
CA CYS A 24 14.28 9.37 -30.73
C CYS A 24 13.55 9.51 -29.38
N VAL A 25 13.44 10.73 -28.84
CA VAL A 25 12.73 10.98 -27.58
C VAL A 25 11.29 10.48 -27.66
N TYR A 26 10.59 10.76 -28.76
CA TYR A 26 9.24 10.25 -28.98
C TYR A 26 9.22 8.72 -28.99
N ILE A 27 10.06 8.05 -29.78
CA ILE A 27 10.13 6.58 -29.82
C ILE A 27 10.41 6.00 -28.43
N TYR A 28 11.37 6.54 -27.67
CA TYR A 28 11.66 6.08 -26.31
C TYR A 28 10.45 6.27 -25.38
N MET A 29 9.79 7.43 -25.43
CA MET A 29 8.58 7.70 -24.64
C MET A 29 7.46 6.69 -24.96
N TYR A 30 7.24 6.37 -26.24
CA TYR A 30 6.24 5.38 -26.65
C TYR A 30 6.61 3.97 -26.21
N MET A 31 7.86 3.56 -26.41
CA MET A 31 8.34 2.26 -25.95
C MET A 31 8.18 2.10 -24.43
N CYS A 32 8.50 3.14 -23.64
CA CYS A 32 8.31 3.14 -22.19
C CYS A 32 6.83 2.97 -21.80
N MET A 33 5.92 3.69 -22.45
CA MET A 33 4.49 3.57 -22.18
C MET A 33 3.95 2.17 -22.52
N CYS A 34 4.37 1.61 -23.66
CA CYS A 34 3.98 0.26 -24.06
C CYS A 34 4.48 -0.81 -23.07
N ILE A 35 5.74 -0.72 -22.63
CA ILE A 35 6.31 -1.63 -21.63
C ILE A 35 5.57 -1.52 -20.31
N TYR A 36 5.25 -0.30 -19.86
CA TYR A 36 4.48 -0.07 -18.65
C TYR A 36 3.12 -0.77 -18.71
N ILE A 37 2.34 -0.56 -19.78
CA ILE A 37 1.03 -1.19 -19.95
C ILE A 37 1.15 -2.71 -19.96
N TYR A 38 2.14 -3.25 -20.69
CA TYR A 38 2.34 -4.70 -20.79
C TYR A 38 2.60 -5.36 -19.42
N ILE A 39 3.50 -4.77 -18.62
CA ILE A 39 3.84 -5.29 -17.28
C ILE A 39 2.61 -5.22 -16.36
N TYR A 40 1.88 -4.11 -16.38
CA TYR A 40 0.71 -3.94 -15.54
C TYR A 40 -0.40 -4.94 -15.89
N GLU A 41 -0.68 -5.15 -17.18
CA GLU A 41 -1.75 -6.05 -17.60
C GLU A 41 -1.40 -7.53 -17.41
N LYS A 42 -0.16 -7.92 -17.67
CA LYS A 42 0.22 -9.34 -17.65
C LYS A 42 0.50 -9.87 -16.26
N ASP A 43 1.10 -9.07 -15.38
CA ASP A 43 1.58 -9.58 -14.10
C ASP A 43 0.71 -9.13 -12.92
N LEU A 44 0.25 -7.87 -12.92
CA LEU A 44 -0.51 -7.32 -11.78
C LEU A 44 -1.98 -7.70 -11.83
N ILE A 45 -2.62 -7.66 -13.01
CA ILE A 45 -4.05 -7.97 -13.14
C ILE A 45 -4.36 -9.41 -12.67
N PRO A 46 -3.66 -10.46 -13.13
CA PRO A 46 -3.96 -11.82 -12.67
C PRO A 46 -3.69 -12.00 -11.18
N LYS A 47 -2.68 -11.32 -10.62
CA LYS A 47 -2.37 -11.38 -9.19
C LYS A 47 -3.46 -10.73 -8.33
N LEU A 48 -4.04 -9.63 -8.81
CA LEU A 48 -5.17 -8.97 -8.15
C LEU A 48 -6.38 -9.89 -8.05
N PHE A 49 -6.80 -10.48 -9.17
CA PHE A 49 -8.01 -11.32 -9.20
C PHE A 49 -7.80 -12.72 -8.62
N LYS A 50 -6.66 -13.37 -8.87
CA LYS A 50 -6.43 -14.76 -8.41
C LYS A 50 -5.99 -14.86 -6.96
N VAL A 51 -5.20 -13.89 -6.47
CA VAL A 51 -4.60 -13.97 -5.13
C VAL A 51 -5.29 -13.03 -4.15
N LEU A 52 -5.45 -11.75 -4.52
CA LEU A 52 -5.95 -10.75 -3.58
C LEU A 52 -7.47 -10.81 -3.41
N ALA A 53 -8.24 -10.97 -4.48
CA ALA A 53 -9.71 -11.04 -4.38
C ALA A 53 -10.16 -12.24 -3.54
N VAL A 54 -9.62 -13.44 -3.81
CA VAL A 54 -9.94 -14.67 -3.05
C VAL A 54 -9.50 -14.54 -1.58
N ARG A 55 -8.35 -13.92 -1.31
CA ARG A 55 -7.86 -13.73 0.07
C ARG A 55 -8.80 -12.88 0.93
N PHE A 56 -9.50 -11.93 0.32
CA PHE A 56 -10.28 -10.93 1.03
C PHE A 56 -11.80 -11.10 0.93
N GLU A 57 -12.26 -12.24 0.43
CA GLU A 57 -13.69 -12.55 0.24
C GLU A 57 -14.53 -12.40 1.53
N ASN A 58 -13.99 -12.85 2.65
CA ASN A 58 -14.68 -12.81 3.95
C ASN A 58 -14.54 -11.46 4.70
N GLN A 59 -13.75 -10.52 4.18
CA GLN A 59 -13.49 -9.23 4.82
C GLN A 59 -14.17 -8.11 4.02
N ARG A 60 -15.11 -7.40 4.65
CA ARG A 60 -15.78 -6.24 4.03
C ARG A 60 -14.95 -4.95 4.08
N GLY A 61 -13.79 -4.97 4.75
CA GLY A 61 -12.93 -3.80 4.86
C GLY A 61 -11.64 -4.05 5.65
N GLY A 62 -10.77 -3.05 5.68
CA GLY A 62 -9.50 -3.11 6.40
C GLY A 62 -8.45 -4.02 5.74
N TYR A 63 -8.36 -3.99 4.41
CA TYR A 63 -7.43 -4.81 3.62
C TYR A 63 -5.96 -4.46 3.86
N THR A 64 -5.70 -3.19 4.12
CA THR A 64 -4.35 -2.64 4.29
C THR A 64 -4.11 -2.21 5.73
N ARG A 65 -2.86 -2.34 6.18
CA ARG A 65 -2.33 -1.79 7.43
C ARG A 65 -1.27 -0.76 7.07
N MET A 66 -1.37 0.44 7.62
CA MET A 66 -0.34 1.46 7.49
C MET A 66 0.41 1.60 8.82
N ALA A 67 1.73 1.61 8.75
CA ALA A 67 2.64 1.70 9.88
C ALA A 67 3.54 2.93 9.67
N ARG A 68 3.59 3.85 10.64
CA ARG A 68 4.53 4.97 10.57
C ARG A 68 5.93 4.47 10.90
N ILE A 69 6.90 4.86 10.08
CA ILE A 69 8.33 4.57 10.26
C ILE A 69 9.03 5.88 10.66
N PRO A 70 10.19 5.81 11.35
CA PRO A 70 11.05 6.98 11.50
C PRO A 70 11.27 7.72 10.18
N ASN A 71 11.47 9.03 10.30
CA ASN A 71 11.75 9.87 9.15
C ASN A 71 13.02 9.39 8.44
N ARG A 72 13.07 9.59 7.13
CA ARG A 72 14.24 9.24 6.32
C ARG A 72 15.48 9.96 6.85
N GLU A 73 16.61 9.25 6.92
CA GLU A 73 17.87 9.77 7.50
C GLU A 73 18.55 10.85 6.65
N ASN A 74 18.12 11.02 5.39
CA ASN A 74 18.67 12.01 4.46
C ASN A 74 18.27 13.47 4.82
N LEU A 75 18.87 14.44 4.13
CA LEU A 75 18.66 15.89 4.33
C LEU A 75 17.19 16.30 4.46
N ASP A 76 16.30 15.70 3.67
CA ASP A 76 14.89 16.09 3.56
C ASP A 76 14.04 15.71 4.79
N ARG A 77 14.53 14.83 5.68
CA ARG A 77 13.84 14.34 6.90
C ARG A 77 12.35 14.01 6.69
N ALA A 78 11.99 13.50 5.51
CA ALA A 78 10.60 13.25 5.14
C ALA A 78 9.96 12.16 6.02
N SER A 79 8.70 12.35 6.38
CA SER A 79 7.92 11.37 7.13
C SER A 79 7.59 10.15 6.26
N MET A 80 7.93 8.96 6.74
CA MET A 80 7.74 7.70 6.01
C MET A 80 6.64 6.84 6.66
N ALA A 81 5.95 6.06 5.83
CA ALA A 81 5.02 5.04 6.28
C ALA A 81 5.13 3.79 5.39
N VAL A 82 4.90 2.62 5.96
CA VAL A 82 4.81 1.34 5.25
C VAL A 82 3.36 0.90 5.18
N LEU A 83 2.93 0.53 3.98
CA LEU A 83 1.60 0.02 3.68
C LEU A 83 1.68 -1.47 3.35
N GLU A 84 0.94 -2.29 4.07
CA GLU A 84 0.94 -3.75 3.88
C GLU A 84 -0.46 -4.31 3.73
N TYR A 85 -0.59 -5.37 2.93
CA TYR A 85 -1.81 -6.18 2.91
C TYR A 85 -1.83 -7.13 4.11
N LYS A 86 -2.98 -7.24 4.77
CA LYS A 86 -3.14 -8.22 5.87
C LYS A 86 -2.96 -9.65 5.36
N GLY A 87 -2.29 -10.47 6.17
CA GLY A 87 -2.01 -11.88 5.85
C GLY A 87 -0.98 -12.05 4.72
N ASN A 88 -0.10 -11.07 4.50
CA ASN A 88 1.06 -11.27 3.63
C ASN A 88 1.98 -12.37 4.22
N PRO A 89 2.72 -13.11 3.39
CA PRO A 89 3.61 -14.19 3.85
C PRO A 89 4.89 -13.67 4.52
N PHE A 90 5.03 -12.35 4.68
CA PHE A 90 6.18 -11.71 5.27
C PHE A 90 6.05 -11.67 6.80
N PRO A 91 7.17 -11.61 7.54
CA PRO A 91 7.12 -11.47 8.99
C PRO A 91 6.33 -10.21 9.39
N PRO A 92 5.51 -10.28 10.46
CA PRO A 92 4.71 -9.14 10.88
C PRO A 92 5.61 -7.98 11.35
N LEU A 93 5.39 -6.77 10.83
CA LEU A 93 6.18 -5.57 11.17
C LEU A 93 6.19 -5.24 12.67
N PHE A 94 5.04 -5.45 13.32
CA PHE A 94 4.91 -5.28 14.75
C PHE A 94 4.62 -6.66 15.35
N PRO A 95 5.48 -7.20 16.22
CA PRO A 95 5.05 -8.31 17.06
C PRO A 95 3.85 -7.82 17.87
N MET A 96 2.75 -8.56 17.83
CA MET A 96 1.56 -8.23 18.61
C MET A 96 1.97 -8.30 20.09
N LYS A 97 2.28 -7.15 20.70
CA LYS A 97 2.65 -7.04 22.11
C LYS A 97 1.38 -7.22 22.93
N ARG A 98 0.95 -8.47 23.12
CA ARG A 98 -0.09 -8.81 24.10
C ARG A 98 0.51 -8.57 25.47
N VAL A 99 0.12 -7.47 26.10
CA VAL A 99 0.35 -7.26 27.53
C VAL A 99 -0.34 -8.42 28.24
N SER A 100 0.38 -9.13 29.11
CA SER A 100 -0.19 -10.25 29.87
C SER A 100 -1.46 -9.80 30.58
N GLU A 101 -2.52 -10.62 30.54
CA GLU A 101 -3.78 -10.34 31.23
C GLU A 101 -3.59 -10.19 32.75
N LEU A 102 -2.48 -10.74 33.27
CA LEU A 102 -2.04 -10.69 34.65
C LEU A 102 -1.21 -9.46 35.01
N ASN A 103 -1.01 -8.51 34.09
CA ASN A 103 -0.39 -7.25 34.49
C ASN A 103 -1.27 -6.54 35.52
N LEU A 104 -0.64 -5.96 36.53
CA LEU A 104 -1.32 -5.23 37.62
C LEU A 104 -2.38 -4.25 37.09
N LEU A 105 -2.09 -3.51 36.03
CA LEU A 105 -3.06 -2.64 35.35
C LEU A 105 -4.26 -3.40 34.78
N ASN A 106 -4.04 -4.52 34.09
CA ASN A 106 -5.12 -5.33 33.52
C ASN A 106 -5.97 -5.94 34.64
N GLN A 107 -5.34 -6.46 35.69
CA GLN A 107 -6.04 -6.97 36.88
C GLN A 107 -6.86 -5.86 37.56
N LEU A 108 -6.29 -4.67 37.78
CA LEU A 108 -7.00 -3.53 38.36
C LEU A 108 -8.19 -3.09 37.50
N VAL A 109 -8.04 -3.07 36.17
CA VAL A 109 -9.14 -2.82 35.22
C VAL A 109 -10.22 -3.90 35.34
N TRP A 110 -9.84 -5.18 35.43
CA TRP A 110 -10.77 -6.30 35.66
C TRP A 110 -11.54 -6.20 36.98
N TYR A 111 -10.92 -5.65 38.04
CA TYR A 111 -11.56 -5.45 39.34
C TYR A 111 -12.38 -4.15 39.44
N THR A 112 -12.13 -3.15 38.59
CA THR A 112 -12.84 -1.85 38.61
C THR A 112 -14.00 -1.74 37.61
N LEU A 113 -13.97 -2.47 36.49
CA LEU A 113 -15.09 -2.62 35.55
C LEU A 113 -16.21 -3.65 35.86
N PRO A 114 -16.15 -4.53 36.89
CA PRO A 114 -17.15 -5.57 37.05
C PRO A 114 -18.49 -5.03 37.54
N SER A 115 -18.59 -3.80 38.06
CA SER A 115 -19.87 -3.23 38.50
C SER A 115 -20.85 -2.92 37.37
N HIS A 116 -20.37 -2.64 36.15
CA HIS A 116 -21.23 -2.24 35.02
C HIS A 116 -21.35 -3.30 33.90
N LEU A 117 -20.35 -4.19 33.75
CA LEU A 117 -20.30 -5.20 32.68
C LEU A 117 -20.81 -6.58 33.09
N THR A 118 -20.84 -6.92 34.39
CA THR A 118 -21.45 -8.18 34.84
C THR A 118 -22.95 -8.16 34.62
N LEU A 119 -23.63 -7.04 34.88
CA LEU A 119 -25.05 -6.86 34.56
C LEU A 119 -25.32 -6.98 33.06
N LEU A 120 -24.50 -6.37 32.19
CA LEU A 120 -24.71 -6.48 30.73
C LEU A 120 -24.42 -7.88 30.19
N LYS A 121 -23.39 -8.58 30.70
CA LYS A 121 -23.13 -9.98 30.35
C LYS A 121 -24.23 -10.92 30.88
N CYS A 122 -24.76 -10.68 32.08
CA CYS A 122 -25.89 -11.43 32.62
C CYS A 122 -27.18 -11.18 31.84
N ILE A 123 -27.47 -9.92 31.45
CA ILE A 123 -28.64 -9.57 30.63
C ILE A 123 -28.52 -10.19 29.22
N GLN A 124 -27.34 -10.14 28.59
CA GLN A 124 -27.13 -10.78 27.28
C GLN A 124 -27.20 -12.31 27.38
N TYR A 125 -26.74 -12.91 28.48
CA TYR A 125 -26.83 -14.36 28.69
C TYR A 125 -28.29 -14.81 28.94
N GLU A 126 -29.07 -14.05 29.71
CA GLU A 126 -30.50 -14.32 29.91
C GLU A 126 -31.34 -14.10 28.64
N GLN A 127 -31.03 -13.08 27.83
CA GLN A 127 -31.68 -12.87 26.53
C GLN A 127 -31.34 -13.98 25.52
N CYS A 128 -30.11 -14.49 25.53
CA CYS A 128 -29.68 -15.59 24.68
C CYS A 128 -30.37 -16.91 25.06
N ASN A 129 -30.53 -17.17 26.37
CA ASN A 129 -31.15 -18.41 26.84
C ASN A 129 -32.68 -18.45 26.64
N ARG A 130 -33.35 -17.29 26.57
CA ARG A 130 -34.79 -17.22 26.27
C ARG A 130 -35.12 -17.44 24.78
N ASN A 131 -34.19 -17.17 23.87
CA ASN A 131 -34.38 -17.35 22.43
C ASN A 131 -34.09 -18.77 21.94
N VAL A 132 -33.56 -19.65 22.80
CA VAL A 132 -33.26 -21.06 22.49
C VAL A 132 -34.37 -22.00 23.01
N LEU A 133 -35.27 -21.52 23.88
CA LEU A 133 -36.36 -22.30 24.48
C LEU A 133 -37.76 -22.02 23.87
N ASN A 134 -37.83 -21.29 22.75
CA ASN A 134 -39.03 -21.11 21.93
C ASN A 134 -38.80 -21.60 20.50
#